data_AF-A0A3N5YQ76-F1
#
_entry.id   AF-A0A3N5YQ76-F1
#
_cell.length_a   1.000
_cell.length_b   1.000
_cell.length_c   1.000
_cell.angle_alpha   90.00
_cell.angle_beta   90.00
_cell.angle_gamma   90.00
#
_symmetry.space_group_name_H-M   'P 1'
#
loop_
_entity.id
_entity.type
_entity.pdbx_description
1 polymer ?
#
loop_
_entity_poly.entity_id
_entity_poly.type
_entity_poly.pdbx_seq_one_letter_code
_entity_poly.pdbx_strand_id
1 'polypeptide(L)'
;MSTALIITVNKSLLFICISYIYNIRYIEINARGNVVISINAFFHQASSTISYVVYETASREAMIIDSALDYTAHSGKLWTEFADKQIAFIHENNLHVTWILETHAHADHISAAHYLKTQLGGKLAAGAGVVHVQKTFVDFFDLSESHIPTDGRQFGHLFEDGDSFSLGNTEVTVLSTPGHTNDSVTYLIDGNAFVGDTLFMPDGGTARCDFPGGSAAVLFKSIEKLHQLADDTVLWMCHDYQPKGRALQYHCTVAQSRKNNIHIHTGTTCEAFVQLRESRDETLDIPRLLYPSVQLNISAGQLPPKAANGKRYIKQPISFTRGDVK
;
A
#
# COMPACT_ATOMS: atom_id res chain seq x y z
N MET A 1 10.73 -43.51 -40.94
CA MET A 1 10.31 -42.34 -41.75
C MET A 1 9.22 -41.62 -40.96
N SER A 2 9.56 -40.56 -40.24
CA SER A 2 8.59 -39.67 -39.60
C SER A 2 8.87 -38.26 -40.08
N THR A 3 7.92 -37.74 -40.84
CA THR A 3 7.92 -36.40 -41.43
C THR A 3 7.57 -35.38 -40.34
N ALA A 4 8.47 -34.44 -40.09
CA ALA A 4 8.20 -33.27 -39.26
C ALA A 4 7.32 -32.29 -40.05
N LEU A 5 6.09 -32.06 -39.56
CA LEU A 5 5.21 -31.03 -40.08
C LEU A 5 5.56 -29.71 -39.40
N ILE A 6 6.34 -28.86 -40.09
CA ILE A 6 6.56 -27.48 -39.67
C ILE A 6 5.31 -26.70 -40.06
N ILE A 7 4.46 -26.38 -39.08
CA ILE A 7 3.35 -25.44 -39.27
C ILE A 7 3.82 -24.05 -38.81
N THR A 8 4.04 -23.16 -39.77
CA THR A 8 4.19 -21.72 -39.50
C THR A 8 2.78 -21.14 -39.35
N VAL A 9 2.39 -20.73 -38.14
CA VAL A 9 1.07 -20.10 -37.90
C VAL A 9 1.22 -18.63 -37.54
N ASN A 10 0.41 -17.81 -38.19
CA ASN A 10 0.38 -16.36 -38.15
C ASN A 10 -0.12 -15.82 -36.78
N LYS A 11 0.42 -14.67 -36.35
CA LYS A 11 0.57 -14.19 -34.96
C LYS A 11 -0.68 -13.65 -34.24
N SER A 12 -1.90 -13.86 -34.74
CA SER A 12 -3.04 -13.03 -34.29
C SER A 12 -4.27 -13.78 -33.75
N LEU A 13 -4.26 -15.12 -33.73
CA LEU A 13 -5.49 -15.88 -33.43
C LEU A 13 -5.38 -16.99 -32.37
N LEU A 14 -4.31 -16.99 -31.56
CA LEU A 14 -4.14 -17.94 -30.45
C LEU A 14 -4.16 -17.26 -29.07
N PHE A 15 -5.04 -16.27 -28.89
CA PHE A 15 -5.21 -15.58 -27.59
C PHE A 15 -6.53 -15.88 -26.89
N ILE A 16 -7.40 -16.70 -27.48
CA ILE A 16 -8.68 -17.05 -26.90
C ILE A 16 -8.95 -18.52 -27.24
N CYS A 17 -8.63 -19.46 -26.32
CA CYS A 17 -9.28 -20.77 -26.14
C CYS A 17 -8.48 -21.84 -25.36
N ILE A 18 -7.31 -21.58 -24.76
CA ILE A 18 -6.60 -22.59 -23.94
C ILE A 18 -6.19 -22.02 -22.58
N SER A 19 -7.15 -21.50 -21.81
CA SER A 19 -6.93 -21.03 -20.44
C SER A 19 -7.60 -21.89 -19.36
N TYR A 20 -8.20 -23.03 -19.71
CA TYR A 20 -9.06 -23.77 -18.76
C TYR A 20 -8.61 -25.16 -18.30
N ILE A 21 -7.51 -25.76 -18.80
CA ILE A 21 -7.23 -27.18 -18.46
C ILE A 21 -5.77 -27.53 -18.10
N TYR A 22 -4.77 -26.69 -18.34
CA TYR A 22 -3.40 -27.05 -17.95
C TYR A 22 -2.65 -25.92 -17.25
N ASN A 23 -2.08 -26.29 -16.09
CA ASN A 23 -1.20 -25.51 -15.23
C ASN A 23 0.15 -25.27 -15.96
N ILE A 24 0.11 -24.56 -17.09
CA ILE A 24 1.28 -24.19 -17.88
C ILE A 24 1.70 -22.80 -17.39
N ARG A 25 2.82 -22.73 -16.68
CA ARG A 25 3.51 -21.47 -16.40
C ARG A 25 4.06 -20.93 -17.71
N TYR A 26 3.38 -19.95 -18.29
CA TYR A 26 3.97 -19.12 -19.33
C TYR A 26 5.02 -18.24 -18.67
N ILE A 27 6.30 -18.45 -19.02
CA ILE A 27 7.33 -17.43 -18.83
C ILE A 27 7.04 -16.38 -19.89
N GLU A 28 6.45 -15.24 -19.50
CA GLU A 28 6.35 -14.09 -20.39
C GLU A 28 7.75 -13.54 -20.62
N ILE A 29 8.33 -13.85 -21.79
CA ILE A 29 9.53 -13.19 -22.29
C ILE A 29 9.04 -11.99 -23.08
N ASN A 30 9.24 -10.77 -22.56
CA ASN A 30 9.01 -9.58 -23.36
C ASN A 30 9.96 -9.58 -24.57
N ALA A 31 9.57 -8.92 -25.66
CA ALA A 31 10.30 -8.92 -26.93
C ALA A 31 11.73 -8.34 -26.88
N ARG A 32 12.21 -7.91 -25.69
CA ARG A 32 13.54 -7.30 -25.48
C ARG A 32 14.50 -8.16 -24.66
N GLY A 33 14.10 -9.32 -24.16
CA GLY A 33 14.99 -10.20 -23.38
C GLY A 33 15.41 -9.62 -22.03
N ASN A 34 14.65 -8.65 -21.51
CA ASN A 34 14.94 -7.98 -20.24
C ASN A 34 14.23 -8.67 -19.08
N VAL A 35 14.80 -8.47 -17.89
CA VAL A 35 14.20 -8.70 -16.59
C VAL A 35 12.72 -8.28 -16.58
N VAL A 36 11.83 -9.15 -16.14
CA VAL A 36 10.39 -8.86 -16.07
C VAL A 36 10.00 -8.69 -14.60
N ILE A 37 9.46 -7.52 -14.26
CA ILE A 37 8.75 -7.28 -13.01
C ILE A 37 7.33 -7.83 -13.15
N SER A 38 6.94 -8.68 -12.21
CA SER A 38 5.59 -9.24 -12.11
C SER A 38 4.90 -8.72 -10.86
N ILE A 39 3.62 -8.36 -10.97
CA ILE A 39 2.84 -7.75 -9.90
C ILE A 39 1.58 -8.58 -9.70
N ASN A 40 1.37 -9.07 -8.48
CA ASN A 40 0.16 -9.77 -8.09
C ASN A 40 -0.58 -8.98 -7.00
N ALA A 41 -1.81 -8.56 -7.29
CA ALA A 41 -2.65 -7.79 -6.37
C ALA A 41 -3.55 -8.72 -5.54
N PHE A 42 -3.71 -8.40 -4.26
CA PHE A 42 -4.59 -9.07 -3.32
C PHE A 42 -5.55 -8.05 -2.71
N PHE A 43 -6.85 -8.25 -2.89
CA PHE A 43 -7.86 -7.34 -2.37
C PHE A 43 -8.40 -7.81 -1.01
N HIS A 44 -8.16 -7.01 0.03
CA HIS A 44 -8.69 -7.22 1.37
C HIS A 44 -10.06 -6.53 1.49
N GLN A 45 -11.12 -7.30 1.21
CA GLN A 45 -12.49 -6.78 1.15
C GLN A 45 -12.94 -6.06 2.43
N ALA A 46 -12.42 -6.42 3.61
CA ALA A 46 -12.86 -5.87 4.88
C ALA A 46 -12.40 -4.42 5.14
N SER A 47 -11.28 -3.99 4.52
CA SER A 47 -10.77 -2.61 4.58
C SER A 47 -10.72 -1.92 3.21
N SER A 48 -10.99 -2.64 2.12
CA SER A 48 -10.80 -2.19 0.74
C SER A 48 -9.34 -1.98 0.33
N THR A 49 -8.40 -2.50 1.12
CA THR A 49 -6.95 -2.43 0.85
C THR A 49 -6.56 -3.35 -0.29
N ILE A 50 -5.64 -2.90 -1.13
CA ILE A 50 -4.98 -3.71 -2.14
C ILE A 50 -3.52 -3.87 -1.73
N SER A 51 -3.17 -5.10 -1.36
CA SER A 51 -1.78 -5.48 -1.06
C SER A 51 -1.14 -6.07 -2.31
N TYR A 52 0.17 -5.90 -2.46
CA TYR A 52 0.89 -6.35 -3.64
C TYR A 52 2.05 -7.27 -3.29
N VAL A 53 2.19 -8.36 -4.06
CA VAL A 53 3.46 -9.09 -4.18
C VAL A 53 4.07 -8.70 -5.52
N VAL A 54 5.23 -8.05 -5.47
CA VAL A 54 6.00 -7.60 -6.64
C VAL A 54 7.28 -8.39 -6.68
N TYR A 55 7.60 -9.01 -7.81
CA TYR A 55 8.79 -9.85 -7.89
C TYR A 55 9.50 -9.76 -9.23
N GLU A 56 10.81 -9.90 -9.17
CA GLU A 56 11.65 -10.00 -10.34
C GLU A 56 11.69 -11.47 -10.80
N THR A 57 11.19 -11.73 -12.01
CA THR A 57 11.06 -13.11 -12.54
C THR A 57 12.38 -13.88 -12.64
N ALA A 58 13.50 -13.18 -12.89
CA ALA A 58 14.82 -13.79 -13.08
C ALA A 58 15.44 -14.24 -11.75
N SER A 59 15.57 -13.33 -10.78
CA SER A 59 16.14 -13.64 -9.45
C SER A 59 15.16 -14.36 -8.51
N ARG A 60 13.85 -14.26 -8.77
CA ARG A 60 12.76 -14.68 -7.86
C ARG A 60 12.71 -13.88 -6.56
N GLU A 61 13.45 -12.78 -6.46
CA GLU A 61 13.31 -11.87 -5.33
C GLU A 61 11.96 -11.15 -5.40
N ALA A 62 11.32 -11.03 -4.24
CA ALA A 62 10.00 -10.45 -4.08
C ALA A 62 9.99 -9.40 -2.97
N MET A 63 9.12 -8.43 -3.14
CA MET A 63 8.70 -7.50 -2.10
C MET A 63 7.18 -7.59 -1.90
N ILE A 64 6.76 -7.37 -0.66
CA ILE A 64 5.35 -7.28 -0.28
C ILE A 64 5.06 -5.83 0.08
N ILE A 65 3.97 -5.26 -0.42
CA ILE A 65 3.57 -3.87 -0.15
C ILE A 65 2.18 -3.86 0.50
N ASP A 66 2.03 -3.11 1.58
CA ASP A 66 0.77 -2.79 2.28
C ASP A 66 -0.07 -4.03 2.63
N SER A 67 0.54 -4.97 3.35
CA SER A 67 -0.11 -6.20 3.78
C SER A 67 -1.05 -5.99 4.97
N ALA A 68 -2.17 -6.71 5.02
CA ALA A 68 -3.15 -6.59 6.10
C ALA A 68 -3.31 -7.87 6.94
N LEU A 69 -3.55 -7.70 8.24
CA LEU A 69 -4.15 -8.70 9.10
C LEU A 69 -5.67 -8.54 9.09
N ASP A 70 -6.37 -9.66 9.18
CA ASP A 70 -7.79 -9.63 9.38
C ASP A 70 -8.13 -9.27 10.84
N TYR A 71 -9.07 -8.35 11.03
CA TYR A 71 -9.44 -7.84 12.34
C TYR A 71 -10.94 -7.57 12.48
N THR A 72 -11.48 -7.85 13.67
CA THR A 72 -12.82 -7.39 14.05
C THR A 72 -12.78 -6.61 15.36
N ALA A 73 -13.18 -5.34 15.29
CA ALA A 73 -13.23 -4.46 16.44
C ALA A 73 -14.21 -4.92 17.52
N HIS A 74 -15.30 -5.60 17.13
CA HIS A 74 -16.34 -6.02 18.08
C HIS A 74 -15.85 -7.07 19.09
N SER A 75 -15.00 -8.00 18.67
CA SER A 75 -14.45 -9.03 19.56
C SER A 75 -12.95 -8.87 19.83
N GLY A 76 -12.29 -7.89 19.22
CA GLY A 76 -10.84 -7.69 19.29
C GLY A 76 -10.03 -8.87 18.73
N LYS A 77 -10.61 -9.67 17.83
CA LYS A 77 -9.95 -10.85 17.26
C LYS A 77 -9.11 -10.46 16.04
N LEU A 78 -7.88 -10.94 16.02
CA LEU A 78 -6.97 -10.91 14.87
C LEU A 78 -6.82 -12.32 14.29
N TRP A 79 -6.72 -12.42 12.97
CA TRP A 79 -6.35 -13.64 12.26
C TRP A 79 -5.58 -13.31 10.98
N THR A 80 -5.09 -14.33 10.28
CA THR A 80 -4.05 -14.22 9.24
C THR A 80 -4.50 -14.68 7.87
N GLU A 81 -5.78 -15.00 7.67
CA GLU A 81 -6.27 -15.62 6.43
C GLU A 81 -5.93 -14.81 5.18
N PHE A 82 -5.99 -13.48 5.24
CA PHE A 82 -5.57 -12.61 4.15
C PHE A 82 -4.06 -12.65 3.90
N ALA A 83 -3.25 -12.53 4.94
CA ALA A 83 -1.79 -12.61 4.84
C ALA A 83 -1.31 -13.99 4.38
N ASP A 84 -1.99 -15.06 4.79
CA ASP A 84 -1.68 -16.45 4.43
C ASP A 84 -1.88 -16.71 2.93
N LYS A 85 -2.78 -15.98 2.25
CA LYS A 85 -2.90 -16.03 0.78
C LYS A 85 -1.63 -15.53 0.09
N GLN A 86 -0.97 -14.51 0.64
CA GLN A 86 0.28 -13.98 0.11
C GLN A 86 1.43 -14.95 0.36
N ILE A 87 1.49 -15.53 1.57
CA ILE A 87 2.45 -16.61 1.91
C ILE A 87 2.31 -17.79 0.94
N ALA A 88 1.06 -18.25 0.70
CA ALA A 88 0.79 -19.33 -0.23
C ALA A 88 1.28 -19.00 -1.64
N PHE A 89 0.95 -17.81 -2.15
CA PHE A 89 1.42 -17.36 -3.47
C PHE A 89 2.96 -17.34 -3.58
N ILE A 90 3.64 -16.85 -2.53
CA ILE A 90 5.10 -16.78 -2.48
C ILE A 90 5.73 -18.17 -2.52
N HIS A 91 5.21 -19.12 -1.74
CA HIS A 91 5.68 -20.51 -1.76
C HIS A 91 5.37 -21.22 -3.07
N GLU A 92 4.14 -21.10 -3.58
CA GLU A 92 3.73 -21.70 -4.85
C GLU A 92 4.64 -21.23 -5.98
N ASN A 93 5.04 -19.96 -6.00
CA ASN A 93 5.87 -19.39 -7.05
C ASN A 93 7.38 -19.48 -6.78
N ASN A 94 7.81 -20.12 -5.68
CA ASN A 94 9.22 -20.22 -5.25
C ASN A 94 9.90 -18.85 -5.17
N LEU A 95 9.24 -17.87 -4.56
CA LEU A 95 9.74 -16.51 -4.42
C LEU A 95 10.51 -16.35 -3.10
N HIS A 96 11.50 -15.46 -3.09
CA HIS A 96 12.28 -15.09 -1.90
C HIS A 96 11.97 -13.65 -1.51
N VAL A 97 11.34 -13.44 -0.35
CA VAL A 97 11.01 -12.09 0.12
C VAL A 97 12.23 -11.39 0.67
N THR A 98 12.64 -10.30 0.03
CA THR A 98 13.74 -9.43 0.49
C THR A 98 13.21 -8.20 1.23
N TRP A 99 12.03 -7.71 0.85
CA TRP A 99 11.41 -6.51 1.42
C TRP A 99 9.94 -6.70 1.77
N ILE A 100 9.53 -6.08 2.87
CA ILE A 100 8.15 -5.93 3.27
C ILE A 100 7.96 -4.45 3.59
N LEU A 101 7.13 -3.80 2.81
CA LEU A 101 7.12 -2.36 2.66
C LEU A 101 5.75 -1.81 3.06
N GLU A 102 5.78 -0.68 3.74
CA GLU A 102 4.60 0.13 4.04
C GLU A 102 4.71 1.44 3.28
N THR A 103 3.70 1.76 2.47
CA THR A 103 3.60 3.08 1.84
C THR A 103 3.36 4.17 2.88
N HIS A 104 2.66 3.85 3.97
CA HIS A 104 2.43 4.74 5.11
C HIS A 104 1.91 3.95 6.33
N ALA A 105 1.86 4.58 7.50
CA ALA A 105 1.17 4.04 8.66
C ALA A 105 -0.36 4.08 8.46
N HIS A 106 -0.92 2.96 8.00
CA HIS A 106 -2.34 2.82 7.65
C HIS A 106 -3.29 3.07 8.83
N ALA A 107 -4.44 3.68 8.55
CA ALA A 107 -5.50 3.96 9.52
C ALA A 107 -6.73 3.05 9.37
N ASP A 108 -6.83 2.33 8.26
CA ASP A 108 -8.02 1.56 7.86
C ASP A 108 -7.87 0.06 8.10
N HIS A 109 -6.64 -0.45 8.22
CA HIS A 109 -6.32 -1.85 8.50
C HIS A 109 -5.08 -2.01 9.37
N ILE A 110 -4.93 -3.16 10.02
CA ILE A 110 -3.73 -3.50 10.78
C ILE A 110 -2.75 -4.19 9.83
N SER A 111 -1.50 -3.75 9.81
CA SER A 111 -0.46 -4.31 8.96
C SER A 111 -0.12 -5.76 9.36
N ALA A 112 0.06 -6.63 8.37
CA ALA A 112 0.62 -7.97 8.53
C ALA A 112 2.14 -8.03 8.41
N ALA A 113 2.83 -6.90 8.29
CA ALA A 113 4.26 -6.86 8.00
C ALA A 113 5.08 -7.65 9.02
N HIS A 114 4.87 -7.44 10.32
CA HIS A 114 5.56 -8.20 11.36
C HIS A 114 5.29 -9.71 11.25
N TYR A 115 4.04 -10.12 10.99
CA TYR A 115 3.67 -11.51 10.81
C TYR A 115 4.38 -12.11 9.59
N LEU A 116 4.29 -11.47 8.42
CA LEU A 116 4.94 -11.92 7.19
C LEU A 116 6.46 -12.02 7.37
N LYS A 117 7.09 -11.06 8.06
CA LYS A 117 8.52 -11.13 8.37
C LYS A 117 8.87 -12.39 9.16
N THR A 118 8.04 -12.77 10.13
CA THR A 118 8.29 -13.98 10.93
C THR A 118 8.15 -15.27 10.13
N GLN A 119 7.29 -15.28 9.10
CA GLN A 119 7.03 -16.45 8.26
C GLN A 119 8.01 -16.57 7.08
N LEU A 120 8.41 -15.44 6.48
CA LEU A 120 9.09 -15.39 5.19
C LEU A 120 10.49 -14.77 5.25
N GLY A 121 10.85 -14.10 6.36
CA GLY A 121 12.06 -13.30 6.45
C GLY A 121 11.90 -11.91 5.84
N GLY A 122 12.94 -11.42 5.17
CA GLY A 122 12.96 -10.09 4.59
C GLY A 122 13.14 -8.94 5.59
N LYS A 123 13.28 -7.73 5.04
CA LYS A 123 13.46 -6.49 5.80
C LYS A 123 12.17 -5.69 5.77
N LEU A 124 11.69 -5.27 6.95
CA LEU A 124 10.59 -4.31 7.02
C LEU A 124 11.14 -2.92 6.64
N ALA A 125 10.31 -2.08 6.04
CA ALA A 125 10.67 -0.69 5.79
C ALA A 125 9.44 0.21 5.68
N ALA A 126 9.63 1.48 5.96
CA ALA A 126 8.65 2.55 5.80
C ALA A 126 9.36 3.87 5.45
N GLY A 127 8.61 4.93 5.15
CA GLY A 127 9.17 6.26 5.02
C GLY A 127 9.72 6.81 6.34
N ALA A 128 10.82 7.58 6.29
CA ALA A 128 11.45 8.18 7.47
C ALA A 128 10.52 9.12 8.25
N GLY A 129 9.49 9.66 7.57
CA GLY A 129 8.41 10.42 8.20
C GLY A 129 7.66 9.66 9.30
N VAL A 130 7.78 8.32 9.38
CA VAL A 130 7.10 7.50 10.39
C VAL A 130 7.53 7.87 11.81
N VAL A 131 8.73 8.42 11.98
CA VAL A 131 9.21 8.99 13.25
C VAL A 131 8.30 10.10 13.75
N HIS A 132 7.79 10.94 12.85
CA HIS A 132 6.84 12.00 13.21
C HIS A 132 5.48 11.40 13.58
N VAL A 133 5.00 10.44 12.80
CA VAL A 133 3.74 9.73 13.04
C VAL A 133 3.77 9.01 14.41
N GLN A 134 4.88 8.31 14.71
CA GLN A 134 5.10 7.67 16.00
C GLN A 134 5.01 8.65 17.16
N LYS A 135 5.74 9.79 17.09
CA LYS A 135 5.69 10.82 18.15
C LYS A 135 4.28 11.34 18.37
N THR A 136 3.57 11.66 17.29
CA THR A 136 2.21 12.17 17.35
C THR A 136 1.25 11.17 17.99
N PHE A 137 1.27 9.91 17.58
CA PHE A 137 0.30 8.93 18.07
C PHE A 137 0.68 8.31 19.42
N VAL A 138 1.96 8.22 19.74
CA VAL A 138 2.39 7.84 21.10
C VAL A 138 1.90 8.86 22.12
N ASP A 139 2.00 10.15 21.82
CA ASP A 139 1.44 11.22 22.66
C ASP A 139 -0.11 11.15 22.69
N PHE A 140 -0.76 11.10 21.52
CA PHE A 140 -2.22 11.10 21.40
C PHE A 140 -2.92 9.97 22.19
N PHE A 141 -2.34 8.76 22.18
CA PHE A 141 -2.90 7.59 22.88
C PHE A 141 -2.34 7.42 24.30
N ASP A 142 -1.50 8.33 24.79
CA ASP A 142 -0.80 8.19 26.08
C ASP A 142 -0.06 6.84 26.16
N LEU A 143 0.68 6.50 25.11
CA LEU A 143 1.47 5.27 25.06
C LEU A 143 2.86 5.52 25.66
N SER A 144 3.47 4.47 26.19
CA SER A 144 4.83 4.59 26.71
C SER A 144 5.84 4.47 25.57
N GLU A 145 6.76 5.43 25.45
CA GLU A 145 7.91 5.32 24.54
C GLU A 145 8.79 4.10 24.85
N SER A 146 8.76 3.60 26.09
CA SER A 146 9.44 2.34 26.46
C SER A 146 8.82 1.12 25.77
N HIS A 147 7.55 1.19 25.36
CA HIS A 147 6.84 0.13 24.65
C HIS A 147 6.82 0.35 23.13
N ILE A 148 6.70 1.60 22.69
CA ILE A 148 6.73 1.99 21.27
C ILE A 148 7.76 3.11 21.12
N PRO A 149 9.05 2.77 20.88
CA PRO A 149 10.06 3.77 20.59
C PRO A 149 9.66 4.65 19.40
N THR A 150 9.93 5.94 19.49
CA THR A 150 9.51 6.95 18.49
C THR A 150 10.64 7.33 17.53
N ASP A 151 11.52 6.38 17.23
CA ASP A 151 12.70 6.55 16.35
C ASP A 151 12.71 5.57 15.16
N GLY A 152 11.57 4.94 14.87
CA GLY A 152 11.36 4.08 13.71
C GLY A 152 12.09 2.73 13.74
N ARG A 153 12.78 2.38 14.84
CA ARG A 153 13.58 1.14 14.93
C ARG A 153 12.78 -0.15 14.73
N GLN A 154 11.45 -0.11 14.86
CA GLN A 154 10.54 -1.22 14.63
C GLN A 154 10.51 -1.69 13.17
N PHE A 155 10.69 -0.77 12.22
CA PHE A 155 10.70 -1.07 10.80
C PHE A 155 12.07 -1.61 10.37
N GLY A 156 13.17 -1.20 10.99
CA GLY A 156 14.51 -1.71 10.66
C GLY A 156 15.12 -1.11 9.38
N HIS A 157 14.34 -0.47 8.52
CA HIS A 157 14.81 0.52 7.56
C HIS A 157 13.81 1.67 7.40
N LEU A 158 14.34 2.87 7.24
CA LEU A 158 13.58 4.08 6.98
C LEU A 158 14.12 4.70 5.70
N PHE A 159 13.23 4.99 4.76
CA PHE A 159 13.57 5.60 3.47
C PHE A 159 13.34 7.11 3.48
N GLU A 160 14.30 7.86 2.97
CA GLU A 160 14.20 9.27 2.63
C GLU A 160 13.81 9.46 1.16
N ASP A 161 13.53 10.71 0.76
CA ASP A 161 13.22 11.01 -0.64
C ASP A 161 14.40 10.73 -1.56
N GLY A 162 14.18 9.96 -2.62
CA GLY A 162 15.20 9.62 -3.61
C GLY A 162 16.11 8.46 -3.22
N ASP A 163 15.92 7.85 -2.03
CA ASP A 163 16.59 6.61 -1.69
C ASP A 163 16.24 5.51 -2.70
N SER A 164 17.15 4.57 -2.90
CA SER A 164 16.91 3.40 -3.74
C SER A 164 17.41 2.11 -3.10
N PHE A 165 16.80 1.00 -3.52
CA PHE A 165 17.21 -0.35 -3.17
C PHE A 165 16.97 -1.29 -4.34
N SER A 166 17.51 -2.51 -4.28
CA SER A 166 17.35 -3.50 -5.35
C SER A 166 16.27 -4.54 -5.01
N LEU A 167 15.49 -4.90 -6.03
CA LEU A 167 14.69 -6.12 -6.10
C LEU A 167 15.31 -7.01 -7.17
N GLY A 168 16.17 -7.94 -6.77
CA GLY A 168 17.06 -8.66 -7.68
C GLY A 168 18.03 -7.71 -8.36
N ASN A 169 17.93 -7.61 -9.69
CA ASN A 169 18.73 -6.73 -10.54
C ASN A 169 17.99 -5.42 -10.91
N THR A 170 16.76 -5.25 -10.44
CA THR A 170 15.93 -4.07 -10.74
C THR A 170 16.00 -3.07 -9.60
N GLU A 171 16.30 -1.82 -9.91
CA GLU A 171 16.28 -0.74 -8.92
C GLU A 171 14.84 -0.31 -8.61
N VAL A 172 14.57 -0.11 -7.33
CA VAL A 172 13.36 0.53 -6.80
C VAL A 172 13.76 1.89 -6.25
N THR A 173 13.14 2.95 -6.76
CA THR A 173 13.31 4.31 -6.23
C THR A 173 12.17 4.63 -5.28
N VAL A 174 12.47 5.23 -4.13
CA VAL A 174 11.49 5.69 -3.16
C VAL A 174 11.27 7.19 -3.36
N LEU A 175 10.01 7.58 -3.57
CA LEU A 175 9.61 8.97 -3.66
C LEU A 175 8.85 9.32 -2.38
N SER A 176 9.33 10.30 -1.62
CA SER A 176 8.53 10.89 -0.55
C SER A 176 7.33 11.61 -1.17
N THR A 177 6.13 11.22 -0.74
CA THR A 177 4.84 11.73 -1.20
C THR A 177 3.89 12.03 -0.03
N PRO A 178 4.29 12.90 0.93
CA PRO A 178 3.50 13.21 2.11
C PRO A 178 2.21 13.97 1.76
N GLY A 179 1.31 14.07 2.73
CA GLY A 179 0.12 14.91 2.66
C GLY A 179 -1.13 14.17 3.13
N HIS A 180 -1.24 12.89 2.83
CA HIS A 180 -2.18 12.01 3.54
C HIS A 180 -1.68 11.76 4.97
N THR A 181 -0.42 11.31 5.07
CA THR A 181 0.36 11.24 6.30
C THR A 181 1.77 11.79 6.05
N ASN A 182 2.52 12.07 7.12
CA ASN A 182 3.91 12.55 7.01
C ASN A 182 4.89 11.49 6.48
N ASP A 183 4.55 10.21 6.63
CA ASP A 183 5.39 9.07 6.26
C ASP A 183 5.04 8.45 4.91
N SER A 184 4.08 9.03 4.19
CA SER A 184 3.65 8.55 2.88
C SER A 184 4.80 8.57 1.88
N VAL A 185 5.04 7.41 1.26
CA VAL A 185 6.00 7.20 0.17
C VAL A 185 5.35 6.48 -1.00
N THR A 186 5.93 6.66 -2.18
CA THR A 186 5.65 5.92 -3.39
C THR A 186 6.87 5.08 -3.78
N TYR A 187 6.65 3.79 -4.07
CA TYR A 187 7.70 2.90 -4.58
C TYR A 187 7.62 2.84 -6.10
N LEU A 188 8.67 3.27 -6.80
CA LEU A 188 8.76 3.28 -8.26
C LEU A 188 9.74 2.20 -8.74
N ILE A 189 9.26 1.28 -9.58
CA ILE A 189 10.06 0.18 -10.14
C ILE A 189 9.60 -0.08 -11.58
N ASP A 190 10.52 -0.05 -12.56
CA ASP A 190 10.26 -0.44 -13.95
C ASP A 190 8.96 0.16 -14.54
N GLY A 191 8.73 1.47 -14.37
CA GLY A 191 7.52 2.16 -14.86
C GLY A 191 6.23 1.88 -14.06
N ASN A 192 6.34 1.27 -12.87
CA ASN A 192 5.23 0.99 -11.96
C ASN A 192 5.44 1.74 -10.64
N ALA A 193 4.46 2.54 -10.23
CA ALA A 193 4.50 3.33 -9.00
C ALA A 193 3.39 2.88 -8.04
N PHE A 194 3.75 2.38 -6.86
CA PHE A 194 2.81 2.03 -5.78
C PHE A 194 2.60 3.25 -4.92
N VAL A 195 1.46 3.94 -5.09
CA VAL A 195 1.30 5.34 -4.66
C VAL A 195 0.75 5.54 -3.25
N GLY A 196 0.54 4.44 -2.51
CA GLY A 196 -0.12 4.50 -1.20
C GLY A 196 -1.49 5.17 -1.30
N ASP A 197 -1.89 5.84 -0.21
CA ASP A 197 -3.05 6.73 -0.18
C ASP A 197 -2.67 8.17 -0.58
N THR A 198 -2.08 8.31 -1.76
CA THR A 198 -1.85 9.63 -2.40
C THR A 198 -2.96 9.92 -3.42
N LEU A 199 -3.11 9.00 -4.38
CA LEU A 199 -4.11 9.03 -5.44
C LEU A 199 -5.01 7.80 -5.31
N PHE A 200 -6.29 7.96 -5.65
CA PHE A 200 -7.16 6.84 -5.97
C PHE A 200 -7.33 6.73 -7.49
N MET A 201 -8.07 5.70 -7.92
CA MET A 201 -8.56 5.62 -9.29
C MET A 201 -9.17 6.98 -9.70
N PRO A 202 -9.12 7.37 -10.99
CA PRO A 202 -9.53 8.73 -11.39
C PRO A 202 -10.94 9.11 -10.95
N ASP A 203 -11.87 8.16 -10.86
CA ASP A 203 -13.23 8.37 -10.38
C ASP A 203 -13.42 8.33 -8.86
N GLY A 204 -12.38 7.92 -8.11
CA GLY A 204 -12.29 7.97 -6.65
C GLY A 204 -11.57 9.21 -6.12
N GLY A 205 -10.79 9.90 -6.97
CA GLY A 205 -10.16 11.17 -6.62
C GLY A 205 -8.86 11.02 -5.81
N THR A 206 -8.85 11.54 -4.59
CA THR A 206 -7.66 11.62 -3.71
C THR A 206 -8.00 11.22 -2.29
N ALA A 207 -6.98 10.81 -1.54
CA ALA A 207 -7.10 10.52 -0.12
C ALA A 207 -7.45 11.76 0.71
N ARG A 208 -7.89 11.52 1.95
CA ARG A 208 -8.16 12.56 2.96
C ARG A 208 -6.86 13.12 3.56
N CYS A 209 -6.90 14.31 4.15
CA CYS A 209 -5.74 15.01 4.70
C CYS A 209 -5.93 15.49 6.15
N ASP A 210 -6.97 15.03 6.84
CA ASP A 210 -7.36 15.47 8.19
C ASP A 210 -6.82 14.59 9.33
N PHE A 211 -6.02 13.58 9.01
CA PHE A 211 -5.24 12.90 10.05
C PHE A 211 -4.19 13.84 10.65
N PRO A 212 -3.76 13.61 11.90
CA PRO A 212 -2.65 14.35 12.49
C PRO A 212 -1.41 14.36 11.58
N GLY A 213 -1.02 15.55 11.13
CA GLY A 213 0.11 15.74 10.20
C GLY A 213 -0.26 15.71 8.71
N GLY A 214 -1.51 15.41 8.35
CA GLY A 214 -2.01 15.55 7.00
C GLY A 214 -2.11 17.01 6.56
N SER A 215 -2.00 17.24 5.24
CA SER A 215 -2.12 18.57 4.65
C SER A 215 -2.49 18.48 3.17
N ALA A 216 -3.61 19.07 2.78
CA ALA A 216 -4.07 19.11 1.39
C ALA A 216 -3.07 19.83 0.48
N ALA A 217 -2.45 20.92 0.96
CA ALA A 217 -1.45 21.65 0.19
C ALA A 217 -0.17 20.84 -0.04
N VAL A 218 0.22 20.01 0.93
CA VAL A 218 1.35 19.08 0.79
C VAL A 218 0.98 17.93 -0.15
N LEU A 219 -0.22 17.36 0.01
CA LEU A 219 -0.73 16.30 -0.87
C LEU A 219 -0.76 16.77 -2.34
N PHE A 220 -1.20 17.99 -2.60
CA PHE A 220 -1.18 18.58 -3.94
C PHE A 220 0.22 18.54 -4.56
N LYS A 221 1.25 18.96 -3.82
CA LYS A 221 2.64 18.94 -4.30
C LYS A 221 3.14 17.53 -4.56
N SER A 222 2.78 16.58 -3.70
CA SER A 222 3.12 15.16 -3.88
C SER A 222 2.47 14.59 -5.14
N ILE A 223 1.21 14.93 -5.41
CA ILE A 223 0.51 14.50 -6.62
C ILE A 223 1.12 15.14 -7.87
N GLU A 224 1.46 16.43 -7.84
CA GLU A 224 2.15 17.09 -8.95
C GLU A 224 3.50 16.42 -9.26
N LYS A 225 4.26 16.01 -8.23
CA LYS A 225 5.49 15.23 -8.40
C LYS A 225 5.21 13.89 -9.10
N LEU A 226 4.14 13.16 -8.72
CA LEU A 226 3.74 11.93 -9.39
C LEU A 226 3.24 12.16 -10.83
N HIS A 227 2.57 13.28 -11.09
CA HIS A 227 2.08 13.67 -12.42
C HIS A 227 3.19 14.15 -13.37
N GLN A 228 4.42 14.34 -12.87
CA GLN A 228 5.63 14.58 -13.67
C GLN A 228 6.33 13.30 -14.15
N LEU A 229 5.94 12.12 -13.64
CA LEU A 229 6.40 10.84 -14.17
C LEU A 229 5.92 10.64 -15.62
N ALA A 230 6.53 9.70 -16.34
CA ALA A 230 6.14 9.41 -17.72
C ALA A 230 4.65 9.06 -17.84
N ASP A 231 4.00 9.51 -18.92
CA ASP A 231 2.55 9.38 -19.13
C ASP A 231 2.04 7.92 -19.08
N ASP A 232 2.89 6.97 -19.46
CA ASP A 232 2.66 5.53 -19.46
C ASP A 232 3.04 4.83 -18.15
N THR A 233 3.63 5.54 -17.18
CA THR A 233 3.86 5.03 -15.82
C THR A 233 2.53 4.55 -15.22
N VAL A 234 2.50 3.31 -14.75
CA VAL A 234 1.32 2.71 -14.11
C VAL A 234 1.32 3.04 -12.63
N LEU A 235 0.28 3.72 -12.17
CA LEU A 235 0.01 4.01 -10.77
C LEU A 235 -0.83 2.87 -10.18
N TRP A 236 -0.33 2.23 -9.13
CA TRP A 236 -0.97 1.14 -8.40
C TRP A 236 -1.53 1.65 -7.07
N MET A 237 -2.84 1.51 -6.87
CA MET A 237 -3.58 2.13 -5.78
C MET A 237 -3.47 1.31 -4.49
N CYS A 238 -3.43 1.96 -3.32
CA CYS A 238 -3.53 1.26 -2.04
C CYS A 238 -4.97 0.87 -1.70
N HIS A 239 -5.95 1.66 -2.15
CA HIS A 239 -7.37 1.39 -1.94
C HIS A 239 -8.19 1.61 -3.20
N ASP A 240 -9.27 0.83 -3.31
CA ASP A 240 -10.36 1.12 -4.23
C ASP A 240 -11.68 0.93 -3.50
N TYR A 241 -12.56 1.93 -3.56
CA TYR A 241 -13.86 1.91 -2.89
C TYR A 241 -15.03 1.64 -3.86
N GLN A 242 -14.73 1.28 -5.11
CA GLN A 242 -15.72 0.87 -6.12
C GLN A 242 -16.90 1.86 -6.24
N PRO A 243 -16.64 3.17 -6.44
CA PRO A 243 -17.67 4.19 -6.44
C PRO A 243 -18.79 3.85 -7.44
N LYS A 244 -20.04 4.08 -7.03
CA LYS A 244 -21.25 3.74 -7.82
C LYS A 244 -21.41 2.24 -8.11
N GLY A 245 -20.75 1.38 -7.34
CA GLY A 245 -20.86 -0.08 -7.46
C GLY A 245 -20.14 -0.65 -8.69
N ARG A 246 -19.14 0.05 -9.24
CA ARG A 246 -18.32 -0.48 -10.33
C ARG A 246 -17.47 -1.67 -9.88
N ALA A 247 -16.92 -2.41 -10.83
CA ALA A 247 -15.94 -3.45 -10.52
C ALA A 247 -14.66 -2.87 -9.88
N LEU A 248 -13.97 -3.72 -9.12
CA LEU A 248 -12.67 -3.42 -8.52
C LEU A 248 -11.66 -2.99 -9.60
N GLN A 249 -10.98 -1.88 -9.36
CA GLN A 249 -9.90 -1.35 -10.19
C GLN A 249 -8.79 -0.83 -9.28
N TYR A 250 -7.54 -1.15 -9.59
CA TYR A 250 -6.41 -0.88 -8.69
C TYR A 250 -5.19 -0.32 -9.42
N HIS A 251 -5.33 0.03 -10.71
CA HIS A 251 -4.29 0.73 -11.43
C HIS A 251 -4.85 1.63 -12.54
N CYS A 252 -4.14 2.71 -12.80
CA CYS A 252 -4.34 3.59 -13.96
C CYS A 252 -2.99 4.16 -14.38
N THR A 253 -2.89 4.80 -15.55
CA THR A 253 -1.65 5.49 -15.92
C THR A 253 -1.61 6.93 -15.39
N VAL A 254 -0.41 7.51 -15.32
CA VAL A 254 -0.23 8.94 -15.04
C VAL A 254 -1.09 9.81 -15.97
N ALA A 255 -1.09 9.52 -17.28
CA ALA A 255 -1.93 10.25 -18.23
C ALA A 255 -3.43 10.15 -17.92
N GLN A 256 -3.92 8.98 -17.51
CA GLN A 256 -5.32 8.79 -17.13
C GLN A 256 -5.67 9.55 -15.85
N SER A 257 -4.80 9.52 -14.85
CA SER A 257 -4.95 10.27 -13.60
C SER A 257 -4.99 11.78 -13.87
N ARG A 258 -3.97 12.31 -14.56
CA ARG A 258 -3.89 13.73 -14.95
C ARG A 258 -5.08 14.23 -15.73
N LYS A 259 -5.67 13.39 -16.58
CA LYS A 259 -6.80 13.80 -17.42
C LYS A 259 -8.14 13.70 -16.71
N ASN A 260 -8.34 12.65 -15.93
CA ASN A 260 -9.69 12.24 -15.51
C ASN A 260 -9.88 12.23 -13.99
N ASN A 261 -8.86 12.53 -13.17
CA ASN A 261 -9.02 12.54 -11.72
C ASN A 261 -10.04 13.62 -11.31
N ILE A 262 -11.10 13.20 -10.62
CA ILE A 262 -12.23 14.07 -10.27
C ILE A 262 -11.88 15.18 -9.27
N HIS A 263 -10.75 15.09 -8.57
CA HIS A 263 -10.28 16.11 -7.63
C HIS A 263 -9.10 16.92 -8.18
N ILE A 264 -8.20 16.29 -8.94
CA ILE A 264 -6.92 16.89 -9.35
C ILE A 264 -6.55 16.50 -10.79
N HIS A 265 -7.34 16.98 -11.74
CA HIS A 265 -7.00 16.89 -13.15
C HIS A 265 -6.13 18.07 -13.59
N THR A 266 -5.59 17.99 -14.80
CA THR A 266 -4.79 19.04 -15.44
C THR A 266 -5.60 20.34 -15.43
N GLY A 267 -5.00 21.41 -14.88
CA GLY A 267 -5.63 22.72 -14.73
C GLY A 267 -6.23 23.00 -13.34
N THR A 268 -6.31 22.01 -12.45
CA THR A 268 -6.66 22.25 -11.04
C THR A 268 -5.53 23.04 -10.36
N THR A 269 -5.86 24.19 -9.75
CA THR A 269 -4.88 24.96 -8.97
C THR A 269 -4.75 24.39 -7.55
N CYS A 270 -3.63 24.71 -6.88
CA CYS A 270 -3.42 24.32 -5.48
C CYS A 270 -4.56 24.83 -4.58
N GLU A 271 -4.99 26.07 -4.76
CA GLU A 271 -6.06 26.68 -3.96
C GLU A 271 -7.39 25.96 -4.15
N ALA A 272 -7.76 25.64 -5.40
CA ALA A 272 -8.99 24.92 -5.71
C ALA A 272 -8.97 23.50 -5.13
N PHE A 273 -7.82 22.81 -5.21
CA PHE A 273 -7.65 21.49 -4.61
C PHE A 273 -7.76 21.52 -3.08
N VAL A 274 -7.05 22.45 -2.44
CA VAL A 274 -7.06 22.60 -0.96
C VAL A 274 -8.48 22.86 -0.49
N GLN A 275 -9.18 23.81 -1.11
CA GLN A 275 -10.58 24.11 -0.76
C GLN A 275 -11.47 22.88 -0.89
N LEU A 276 -11.40 22.17 -2.02
CA LEU A 276 -12.16 20.94 -2.25
C LEU A 276 -11.85 19.89 -1.20
N ARG A 277 -10.57 19.66 -0.91
CA ARG A 277 -10.09 18.59 -0.05
C ARG A 277 -10.48 18.83 1.41
N GLU A 278 -10.24 20.02 1.93
CA GLU A 278 -10.58 20.40 3.30
C GLU A 278 -12.09 20.39 3.51
N SER A 279 -12.87 20.97 2.59
CA SER A 279 -14.34 20.93 2.66
C SER A 279 -14.88 19.50 2.62
N ARG A 280 -14.23 18.60 1.88
CA ARG A 280 -14.61 17.18 1.84
C ARG A 280 -14.24 16.48 3.14
N ASP A 281 -13.05 16.72 3.69
CA ASP A 281 -12.57 16.07 4.91
C ASP A 281 -13.46 16.37 6.12
N GLU A 282 -13.99 17.60 6.22
CA GLU A 282 -14.98 17.98 7.26
C GLU A 282 -16.26 17.15 7.24
N THR A 283 -16.57 16.49 6.12
CA THR A 283 -17.78 15.65 5.96
C THR A 283 -17.53 14.16 6.19
N LEU A 284 -16.27 13.75 6.36
CA LEU A 284 -15.91 12.34 6.47
C LEU A 284 -15.92 11.88 7.93
N ASP A 285 -16.60 10.78 8.20
CA ASP A 285 -16.43 10.06 9.46
C ASP A 285 -14.99 9.54 9.59
N ILE A 286 -14.53 9.35 10.83
CA ILE A 286 -13.25 8.68 11.10
C ILE A 286 -13.28 7.24 10.55
N PRO A 287 -12.15 6.70 10.06
CA PRO A 287 -12.09 5.31 9.65
C PRO A 287 -12.50 4.38 10.79
N ARG A 288 -13.27 3.34 10.46
CA ARG A 288 -13.79 2.36 11.42
C ARG A 288 -12.70 1.72 12.27
N LEU A 289 -11.50 1.54 11.71
CA LEU A 289 -10.37 0.90 12.37
C LEU A 289 -9.25 1.88 12.74
N LEU A 290 -9.48 3.19 12.71
CA LEU A 290 -8.46 4.22 12.99
C LEU A 290 -7.60 3.91 14.21
N TYR A 291 -8.25 3.73 15.37
CA TYR A 291 -7.55 3.54 16.62
C TYR A 291 -6.77 2.22 16.70
N PRO A 292 -7.36 1.04 16.42
CA PRO A 292 -6.61 -0.20 16.44
C PRO A 292 -5.52 -0.27 15.37
N SER A 293 -5.76 0.24 14.16
CA SER A 293 -4.77 0.23 13.07
C SER A 293 -3.54 1.04 13.42
N VAL A 294 -3.71 2.32 13.72
CA VAL A 294 -2.57 3.23 13.93
C VAL A 294 -1.69 2.78 15.10
N GLN A 295 -2.27 2.32 16.22
CA GLN A 295 -1.48 1.86 17.37
C GLN A 295 -0.58 0.67 17.07
N LEU A 296 -0.99 -0.23 16.19
CA LEU A 296 -0.19 -1.39 15.79
C LEU A 296 0.76 -1.03 14.65
N ASN A 297 0.31 -0.19 13.72
CA ASN A 297 1.06 0.14 12.50
C ASN A 297 2.25 1.07 12.78
N ILE A 298 2.16 1.98 13.75
CA ILE A 298 3.33 2.74 14.22
C ILE A 298 4.40 1.86 14.89
N SER A 299 4.06 0.60 15.18
CA SER A 299 4.98 -0.44 15.69
C SER A 299 5.25 -1.52 14.63
N ALA A 300 5.11 -1.19 13.34
CA ALA A 300 5.32 -2.09 12.21
C ALA A 300 4.47 -3.38 12.26
N GLY A 301 3.24 -3.30 12.80
CA GLY A 301 2.32 -4.44 12.96
C GLY A 301 2.60 -5.31 14.19
N GLN A 302 3.51 -4.91 15.08
CA GLN A 302 3.75 -5.62 16.34
C GLN A 302 2.59 -5.44 17.32
N LEU A 303 2.21 -6.54 17.98
CA LEU A 303 1.18 -6.50 19.00
C LEU A 303 1.69 -5.84 20.29
N PRO A 304 0.90 -4.99 20.96
CA PRO A 304 1.27 -4.38 22.25
C PRO A 304 1.64 -5.44 23.29
N PRO A 305 2.61 -5.19 24.19
CA PRO A 305 3.02 -6.17 25.20
C PRO A 305 1.83 -6.68 26.04
N LYS A 306 1.93 -7.90 26.55
CA LYS A 306 0.91 -8.44 27.45
C LYS A 306 0.92 -7.66 28.76
N ALA A 307 -0.25 -7.26 29.23
CA ALA A 307 -0.44 -6.75 30.57
C ALA A 307 -0.28 -7.88 31.61
N ALA A 308 -0.29 -7.53 32.90
CA ALA A 308 -0.13 -8.49 34.01
C ALA A 308 -1.15 -9.66 34.00
N ASN A 309 -2.31 -9.46 33.39
CA ASN A 309 -3.35 -10.50 33.24
C ASN A 309 -3.18 -11.37 31.98
N GLY A 310 -2.05 -11.25 31.27
CA GLY A 310 -1.73 -12.04 30.08
C GLY A 310 -2.45 -11.61 28.79
N LYS A 311 -3.31 -10.59 28.84
CA LYS A 311 -4.02 -10.05 27.68
C LYS A 311 -3.27 -8.86 27.07
N ARG A 312 -3.57 -8.55 25.80
CA ARG A 312 -3.10 -7.36 25.09
C ARG A 312 -4.27 -6.39 24.94
N TYR A 313 -3.97 -5.11 24.94
CA TYR A 313 -4.97 -4.04 24.93
C TYR A 313 -4.63 -2.98 23.90
N ILE A 314 -5.67 -2.43 23.30
CA ILE A 314 -5.64 -1.26 22.42
C ILE A 314 -6.36 -0.15 23.19
N LYS A 315 -5.78 1.06 23.24
CA LYS A 315 -6.40 2.19 23.91
C LYS A 315 -7.35 2.90 22.94
N GLN A 316 -8.54 3.27 23.40
CA GLN A 316 -9.44 4.09 22.60
C GLN A 316 -9.73 5.37 23.39
N PRO A 317 -9.38 6.55 22.85
CA PRO A 317 -9.75 7.81 23.48
C PRO A 317 -11.27 7.95 23.45
N ILE A 318 -11.82 8.49 24.52
CA ILE A 318 -13.25 8.78 24.63
C ILE A 318 -13.39 10.29 24.72
N SER A 319 -14.10 10.88 23.77
CA SER A 319 -14.57 12.25 23.86
C SER A 319 -16.07 12.24 24.17
N PHE A 320 -16.51 13.22 24.95
CA PHE A 320 -17.91 13.43 25.28
C PHE A 320 -18.30 14.82 24.78
N THR A 321 -19.34 14.92 23.96
CA THR A 321 -19.82 16.20 23.44
C THR A 321 -21.28 16.43 23.84
N ARG A 322 -21.49 17.19 24.91
CA ARG A 322 -22.78 17.87 25.18
C ARG A 322 -22.63 19.08 26.13
N GLY A 323 -21.58 19.90 25.95
CA GLY A 323 -21.22 20.98 26.88
C GLY A 323 -20.72 20.38 28.19
N ASP A 324 -19.42 20.11 28.26
CA ASP A 324 -18.70 19.40 29.32
C ASP A 324 -19.26 19.70 30.73
N VAL A 325 -20.09 18.79 31.25
CA VAL A 325 -20.92 19.07 32.42
C VAL A 325 -20.10 18.97 33.70
N LYS A 326 -19.91 20.14 34.31
CA LYS A 326 -19.77 20.52 35.73
C LYS A 326 -18.93 19.64 36.66
#